data_AF-A0A6A4NE69-F1
#
_entry.id   AF-A0A6A4NE69-F1
#
_cell.length_a   1.000
_cell.length_b   1.000
_cell.length_c   1.000
_cell.angle_alpha   90.00
_cell.angle_beta   90.00
_cell.angle_gamma   90.00
#
_symmetry.space_group_name_H-M   'P 1'
#
loop_
_entity.id
_entity.type
_entity.pdbx_description
1 polymer ?
#
loop_
_entity_poly.entity_id
_entity_poly.type
_entity_poly.pdbx_seq_one_letter_code
_entity_poly.pdbx_strand_id
1 'polypeptide(L)'
;MPNKNCSGKDKYKRGDGNDHKEVTTVKRRSSGRPRGSKNKPKPPIIITTESPSAFKSTVFKFATGVDIAQSLISFCNTHQRGLCILSATGIVTDVTLRQADGTIMVFRGQFAIIIMNGLFVPPGSSPSGLTNLTVFLGRGHGRMIGGKVVGPLVASAPVMVMAATFSNAIYVTNPLSNDEDRLFGSFGGGGDDDNASFRSEVK
;
A
#
# COMPACT_ATOMS: atom_id res chain seq x y z
N MET A 1 -58.26 -61.99 -49.78
CA MET A 1 -58.89 -61.36 -48.60
C MET A 1 -58.95 -59.84 -48.86
N PRO A 2 -60.04 -59.13 -48.49
CA PRO A 2 -60.88 -58.42 -49.46
C PRO A 2 -60.70 -56.87 -49.56
N ASN A 3 -61.21 -56.40 -50.71
CA ASN A 3 -61.66 -55.07 -51.16
C ASN A 3 -62.22 -54.10 -50.10
N LYS A 4 -62.04 -52.78 -50.31
CA LYS A 4 -63.12 -51.77 -50.13
C LYS A 4 -62.80 -50.44 -50.85
N ASN A 5 -63.77 -50.03 -51.67
CA ASN A 5 -63.91 -48.84 -52.51
C ASN A 5 -64.05 -47.50 -51.74
N CYS A 6 -63.92 -46.40 -52.51
CA CYS A 6 -64.83 -45.22 -52.64
C CYS A 6 -64.05 -43.90 -52.63
N SER A 7 -63.78 -43.27 -53.80
CA SER A 7 -64.62 -42.33 -54.58
C SER A 7 -64.70 -40.90 -54.02
N GLY A 8 -64.23 -39.90 -54.78
CA GLY A 8 -64.35 -38.49 -54.41
C GLY A 8 -63.88 -37.47 -55.47
N LYS A 9 -64.64 -37.37 -56.56
CA LYS A 9 -65.00 -36.21 -57.42
C LYS A 9 -64.05 -34.99 -57.57
N ASP A 10 -63.75 -34.72 -58.84
CA ASP A 10 -63.86 -33.46 -59.60
C ASP A 10 -63.48 -32.12 -58.94
N LYS A 11 -62.56 -31.39 -59.59
CA LYS A 11 -62.90 -30.19 -60.38
C LYS A 11 -61.69 -29.58 -61.10
N TYR A 12 -61.84 -29.44 -62.43
CA TYR A 12 -61.03 -28.62 -63.31
C TYR A 12 -61.22 -27.12 -63.00
N LYS A 13 -60.14 -26.32 -63.03
CA LYS A 13 -60.20 -24.92 -63.48
C LYS A 13 -58.97 -24.57 -64.32
N ARG A 14 -59.25 -24.04 -65.52
CA ARG A 14 -58.33 -23.44 -66.49
C ARG A 14 -58.10 -21.96 -66.16
N GLY A 15 -56.98 -21.42 -66.65
CA GLY A 15 -56.64 -19.99 -66.69
C GLY A 15 -55.12 -19.87 -66.71
N ASP A 16 -54.44 -19.94 -67.86
CA ASP A 16 -54.32 -18.93 -68.94
C ASP A 16 -53.31 -17.82 -68.61
N GLY A 17 -52.30 -17.69 -69.49
CA GLY A 17 -51.73 -16.43 -69.93
C GLY A 17 -50.87 -15.57 -69.01
N ASN A 18 -49.56 -15.62 -69.30
CA ASN A 18 -48.69 -14.47 -69.63
C ASN A 18 -47.74 -13.80 -68.60
N ASP A 19 -46.56 -13.51 -69.16
CA ASP A 19 -45.60 -12.44 -68.88
C ASP A 19 -44.48 -12.58 -67.81
N HIS A 20 -43.32 -12.97 -68.34
CA HIS A 20 -41.95 -12.51 -68.09
C HIS A 20 -41.71 -11.50 -66.94
N LYS A 21 -41.01 -11.92 -65.87
CA LYS A 21 -39.95 -11.12 -65.21
C LYS A 21 -38.84 -12.01 -64.63
N GLU A 22 -37.64 -11.71 -65.09
CA GLU A 22 -36.34 -12.11 -64.56
C GLU A 22 -36.22 -11.78 -63.06
N VAL A 23 -35.94 -12.78 -62.20
CA VAL A 23 -35.13 -12.62 -60.99
C VAL A 23 -34.43 -13.95 -60.73
N THR A 24 -33.15 -14.01 -61.10
CA THR A 24 -32.23 -15.06 -60.65
C THR A 24 -32.19 -15.09 -59.12
N THR A 25 -32.33 -16.29 -58.58
CA THR A 25 -32.36 -16.58 -57.15
C THR A 25 -31.19 -15.91 -56.41
N VAL A 26 -31.49 -14.93 -55.55
CA VAL A 26 -30.54 -14.44 -54.55
C VAL A 26 -30.25 -15.58 -53.57
N LYS A 27 -29.13 -16.27 -53.74
CA LYS A 27 -28.52 -17.09 -52.67
C LYS A 27 -28.20 -16.14 -51.52
N ARG A 28 -29.10 -16.07 -50.53
CA ARG A 28 -28.77 -15.52 -49.22
C ARG A 28 -27.64 -16.37 -48.64
N ARG A 29 -26.40 -15.90 -48.79
CA ARG A 29 -25.29 -16.40 -47.99
C ARG A 29 -25.72 -16.19 -46.54
N SER A 30 -25.81 -17.29 -45.79
CA SER A 30 -25.99 -17.23 -44.35
C SER A 30 -24.82 -16.44 -43.77
N SER A 31 -25.05 -15.16 -43.51
CA SER A 31 -24.16 -14.37 -42.69
C SER A 31 -24.13 -15.03 -41.32
N GLY A 32 -22.96 -15.53 -40.94
CA GLY A 32 -22.79 -16.27 -39.70
C GLY A 32 -21.59 -17.17 -39.79
N ARG A 33 -20.53 -16.75 -39.08
CA ARG A 33 -19.27 -17.45 -38.79
C ARG A 33 -19.40 -18.98 -38.92
N PRO A 34 -18.45 -19.68 -39.59
CA PRO A 34 -18.53 -21.11 -39.83
C PRO A 34 -18.92 -21.90 -38.57
N ARG A 35 -19.83 -22.88 -38.73
CA ARG A 35 -20.25 -23.81 -37.67
C ARG A 35 -18.99 -24.50 -37.13
N GLY A 36 -18.51 -24.05 -35.98
CA GLY A 36 -17.22 -24.49 -35.43
C GLY A 36 -16.34 -23.37 -34.87
N SER A 37 -16.68 -22.10 -35.09
CA SER A 37 -16.04 -21.00 -34.35
C SER A 37 -16.53 -21.00 -32.90
N LYS A 38 -16.01 -21.96 -32.12
CA LYS A 38 -15.96 -21.90 -30.67
C LYS A 38 -15.04 -20.73 -30.34
N ASN A 39 -15.60 -19.52 -30.31
CA ASN A 39 -14.99 -18.41 -29.61
C ASN A 39 -15.00 -18.83 -28.14
N LYS A 40 -14.03 -19.68 -27.73
CA LYS A 40 -13.77 -19.92 -26.32
C LYS A 40 -13.56 -18.52 -25.76
N PRO A 41 -14.38 -18.06 -24.80
CA PRO A 41 -14.12 -16.78 -24.16
C PRO A 41 -12.65 -16.83 -23.74
N LYS A 42 -11.87 -15.82 -24.14
CA LYS A 42 -10.47 -15.72 -23.73
C LYS A 42 -10.51 -15.93 -22.21
N PRO A 43 -9.77 -16.91 -21.66
CA PRO A 43 -9.76 -17.11 -20.22
C PRO A 43 -9.44 -15.75 -19.60
N PRO A 44 -10.21 -15.33 -18.58
CA PRO A 44 -9.97 -14.04 -17.96
C PRO A 44 -8.50 -13.97 -17.57
N ILE A 45 -7.80 -12.92 -17.98
CA ILE A 45 -6.45 -12.66 -17.51
C ILE A 45 -6.63 -12.25 -16.05
N ILE A 46 -6.55 -13.22 -15.14
CA ILE A 46 -6.50 -12.94 -13.71
C ILE A 46 -5.07 -12.46 -13.45
N ILE A 47 -4.89 -11.14 -13.34
CA ILE A 47 -3.64 -10.56 -12.88
C ILE A 47 -3.58 -10.85 -11.37
N THR A 48 -3.12 -12.04 -10.98
CA THR A 48 -2.83 -12.39 -9.58
C THR A 48 -1.43 -11.94 -9.15
N THR A 49 -0.73 -11.18 -9.98
CA THR A 49 0.61 -10.67 -9.66
C THR A 49 0.47 -9.50 -8.71
N GLU A 50 0.44 -9.78 -7.41
CA GLU A 50 0.82 -8.81 -6.38
C GLU A 50 2.12 -8.16 -6.84
N SER A 51 2.08 -6.85 -7.14
CA SER A 51 3.29 -6.13 -7.49
C SER A 51 4.29 -6.32 -6.34
N PRO A 52 5.56 -6.63 -6.60
CA PRO A 52 6.56 -6.76 -5.54
C PRO A 52 6.72 -5.47 -4.72
N SER A 53 6.21 -4.34 -5.24
CA SER A 53 6.15 -3.03 -4.60
C SER A 53 4.80 -2.69 -3.95
N ALA A 54 3.81 -3.60 -3.98
CA ALA A 54 2.50 -3.36 -3.37
C ALA A 54 2.61 -3.23 -1.83
N PHE A 55 1.79 -2.34 -1.27
CA PHE A 55 1.68 -2.19 0.18
C PHE A 55 1.09 -3.46 0.81
N LYS A 56 1.80 -4.05 1.76
CA LYS A 56 1.30 -5.19 2.53
C LYS A 56 0.85 -4.75 3.91
N SER A 57 -0.44 -4.87 4.19
CA SER A 57 -0.99 -4.64 5.52
C SER A 57 -0.44 -5.68 6.50
N THR A 58 0.11 -5.20 7.62
CA THR A 58 0.71 -6.02 8.67
C THR A 58 0.27 -5.48 10.02
N VAL A 59 -0.05 -6.38 10.95
CA VAL A 59 -0.38 -6.03 12.33
C VAL A 59 0.79 -6.43 13.21
N PHE A 60 1.33 -5.47 13.94
CA PHE A 60 2.38 -5.65 14.93
C PHE A 60 1.76 -5.66 16.32
N LYS A 61 2.11 -6.66 17.12
CA LYS A 61 1.70 -6.75 18.52
C LYS A 61 2.93 -6.63 19.41
N PHE A 62 2.92 -5.63 20.27
CA PHE A 62 4.00 -5.37 21.23
C PHE A 62 3.54 -5.78 22.63
N ALA A 63 4.40 -6.51 23.34
CA ALA A 63 4.19 -6.85 24.74
C ALA A 63 4.52 -5.66 25.65
N THR A 64 4.06 -5.73 26.90
CA THR A 64 4.44 -4.74 27.93
C THR A 64 5.96 -4.70 28.11
N GLY A 65 6.51 -3.50 28.27
CA GLY A 65 7.95 -3.24 28.46
C GLY A 65 8.75 -3.14 27.15
N VAL A 66 8.13 -3.38 26.00
CA VAL A 66 8.80 -3.29 24.69
C VAL A 66 8.83 -1.85 24.20
N ASP A 67 9.99 -1.40 23.70
CA ASP A 67 10.11 -0.17 22.94
C ASP A 67 9.56 -0.38 21.52
N ILE A 68 8.43 0.26 21.24
CA ILE A 68 7.70 0.15 19.98
C ILE A 68 8.50 0.79 18.85
N ALA A 69 9.07 1.98 19.08
CA ALA A 69 9.78 2.72 18.05
C ALA A 69 11.04 1.97 17.62
N GLN A 70 11.82 1.47 18.58
CA GLN A 70 13.00 0.67 18.30
C GLN A 70 12.65 -0.63 17.58
N SER A 71 11.59 -1.33 18.01
CA SER A 71 11.18 -2.59 17.37
C SER A 71 10.75 -2.41 15.91
N LEU A 72 10.05 -1.32 15.58
CA LEU A 72 9.68 -0.98 14.21
C LEU A 72 10.90 -0.65 13.36
N ILE A 73 11.86 0.11 13.90
CA ILE A 73 13.14 0.41 13.23
C ILE A 73 13.90 -0.89 12.93
N SER A 74 14.04 -1.78 13.93
CA SER A 74 14.68 -3.07 13.77
C SER A 74 14.02 -3.91 12.68
N PHE A 75 12.68 -3.96 12.65
CA PHE A 75 11.95 -4.67 11.60
C PHE A 75 12.27 -4.13 10.19
N CYS A 76 12.24 -2.81 10.01
CA CYS A 76 12.55 -2.17 8.72
C CYS A 76 13.98 -2.48 8.27
N ASN A 77 14.94 -2.45 9.19
CA ASN A 77 16.35 -2.72 8.91
C ASN A 77 16.60 -4.19 8.60
N THR A 78 16.01 -5.12 9.36
CA THR A 78 16.20 -6.57 9.14
C THR A 78 15.58 -7.02 7.83
N HIS A 79 14.43 -6.48 7.45
CA HIS A 79 13.72 -6.91 6.23
C HIS A 79 13.99 -6.05 5.00
N GLN A 80 14.78 -4.97 5.14
CA GLN A 80 15.02 -3.99 4.08
C GLN A 80 13.71 -3.51 3.44
N ARG A 81 12.74 -3.18 4.30
CA ARG A 81 11.40 -2.72 3.91
C ARG A 81 11.03 -1.46 4.66
N GLY A 82 10.36 -0.54 3.97
CA GLY A 82 9.73 0.61 4.59
C GLY A 82 8.41 0.24 5.25
N LEU A 83 7.99 1.06 6.21
CA LEU A 83 6.78 0.88 7.01
C LEU A 83 6.06 2.22 7.17
N CYS A 84 4.76 2.24 6.87
CA CYS A 84 3.86 3.36 7.09
C CYS A 84 2.82 2.95 8.14
N ILE A 85 2.79 3.64 9.28
CA ILE A 85 1.79 3.40 10.32
C ILE A 85 0.43 3.92 9.84
N LEU A 86 -0.57 3.05 9.89
CA LEU A 86 -1.96 3.38 9.55
C LEU A 86 -2.76 3.71 10.82
N SER A 87 -2.54 2.96 11.88
CA SER A 87 -3.17 3.19 13.19
C SER A 87 -2.41 2.46 14.30
N ALA A 88 -2.61 2.89 15.54
CA ALA A 88 -2.13 2.17 16.71
C ALA A 88 -3.09 2.34 17.88
N THR A 89 -3.18 1.31 18.71
CA THR A 89 -4.00 1.31 19.92
C THR A 89 -3.23 0.67 21.08
N GLY A 90 -3.34 1.27 22.26
CA GLY A 90 -2.72 0.77 23.48
C GLY A 90 -2.22 1.88 24.38
N ILE A 91 -1.46 1.51 25.41
CA ILE A 91 -0.98 2.43 26.45
C ILE A 91 0.54 2.42 26.46
N VAL A 92 1.14 3.61 26.48
CA VAL A 92 2.59 3.84 26.56
C VAL A 92 2.97 4.53 27.85
N THR A 93 4.24 4.49 28.23
CA THR A 93 4.74 5.12 29.44
C THR A 93 5.99 5.96 29.19
N ASP A 94 6.18 7.00 30.02
CA ASP A 94 7.38 7.83 30.11
C ASP A 94 7.91 8.29 28.74
N VAL A 95 7.13 9.15 28.08
CA VAL A 95 7.36 9.52 26.68
C VAL A 95 8.14 10.81 26.57
N THR A 96 9.13 10.84 25.69
CA THR A 96 9.88 12.06 25.36
C THR A 96 9.49 12.57 23.99
N LEU A 97 8.89 13.77 23.95
CA LEU A 97 8.34 14.37 22.74
C LEU A 97 9.04 15.70 22.43
N ARG A 98 9.35 15.90 21.15
CA ARG A 98 9.70 17.19 20.58
C ARG A 98 8.43 17.89 20.11
N GLN A 99 8.17 19.04 20.69
CA GLN A 99 7.05 19.93 20.38
C GLN A 99 7.30 20.70 19.08
N ALA A 100 6.25 21.35 18.55
CA ALA A 100 6.33 22.10 17.30
C ALA A 100 7.28 23.32 17.36
N ASP A 101 7.46 23.89 18.55
CA ASP A 101 8.42 24.97 18.85
C ASP A 101 9.88 24.47 18.94
N GLY A 102 10.11 23.17 18.76
CA GLY A 102 11.42 22.53 18.88
C GLY A 102 11.80 22.11 20.30
N THR A 103 11.01 22.47 21.31
CA THR A 103 11.26 22.12 22.71
C THR A 103 11.12 20.61 22.92
N ILE A 104 12.09 20.01 23.61
CA ILE A 104 12.04 18.60 24.01
C ILE A 104 11.47 18.52 25.43
N MET A 105 10.39 17.77 25.61
CA MET A 105 9.73 17.59 26.90
C MET A 105 9.59 16.11 27.23
N VAL A 106 9.79 15.79 28.51
CA VAL A 106 9.61 14.44 29.05
C VAL A 106 8.29 14.40 29.83
N PHE A 107 7.40 13.50 29.43
CA PHE A 107 6.09 13.31 30.04
C PHE A 107 6.05 11.99 30.79
N ARG A 108 5.98 12.05 32.13
CA ARG A 108 6.01 10.87 32.99
C ARG A 108 4.62 10.28 33.28
N GLY A 109 4.57 8.96 33.41
CA GLY A 109 3.36 8.17 33.71
C GLY A 109 2.83 7.44 32.49
N GLN A 110 1.56 7.05 32.54
CA GLN A 110 0.91 6.25 31.49
C GLN A 110 -0.03 7.11 30.64
N PHE A 111 -0.02 6.83 29.33
CA PHE A 111 -0.81 7.58 28.36
C PHE A 111 -1.41 6.64 27.32
N ALA A 112 -2.68 6.84 27.00
CA ALA A 112 -3.36 6.10 25.94
C ALA A 112 -2.96 6.70 24.59
N ILE A 113 -2.62 5.84 23.62
CA ILE A 113 -2.40 6.25 22.24
C ILE A 113 -3.76 6.66 21.65
N ILE A 114 -3.87 7.92 21.25
CA ILE A 114 -5.04 8.44 20.54
C ILE A 114 -4.77 8.42 19.03
N ILE A 115 -3.60 8.92 18.63
CA ILE A 115 -3.14 8.93 17.24
C ILE A 115 -1.65 8.56 17.23
N MET A 116 -1.25 7.73 16.28
CA MET A 116 0.14 7.43 16.00
C MET A 116 0.33 7.43 14.49
N ASN A 117 1.17 8.34 14.01
CA ASN A 117 1.54 8.44 12.61
C ASN A 117 3.04 8.27 12.50
N GLY A 118 3.49 7.51 11.51
CA GLY A 118 4.92 7.36 11.32
C GLY A 118 5.28 6.71 10.01
N LEU A 119 6.48 7.05 9.55
CA LEU A 119 7.12 6.51 8.37
C LEU A 119 8.54 6.10 8.74
N PHE A 120 8.87 4.85 8.43
CA PHE A 120 10.19 4.28 8.62
C PHE A 120 10.69 3.80 7.27
N VAL A 121 11.86 4.27 6.86
CA VAL A 121 12.52 3.92 5.60
C VAL A 121 13.93 3.44 5.93
N PRO A 122 14.31 2.21 5.54
CA PRO A 122 15.61 1.66 5.88
C PRO A 122 16.74 2.47 5.24
N PRO A 123 17.91 2.54 5.90
CA PRO A 123 19.11 3.16 5.34
C PRO A 123 19.44 2.56 3.96
N GLY A 124 19.84 3.40 3.00
CA GLY A 124 20.18 2.97 1.62
C GLY A 124 19.04 3.15 0.60
N SER A 125 17.79 3.31 1.05
CA SER A 125 16.66 3.67 0.17
C SER A 125 16.29 5.16 0.22
N SER A 126 16.96 5.92 1.09
CA SER A 126 16.93 7.39 1.15
C SER A 126 18.30 7.87 1.64
N PRO A 127 18.72 9.12 1.31
CA PRO A 127 20.08 9.61 1.61
C PRO A 127 20.49 9.53 3.09
N SER A 128 19.54 9.54 4.03
CA SER A 128 19.83 9.53 5.48
C SER A 128 19.03 8.51 6.30
N GLY A 129 18.19 7.68 5.67
CA GLY A 129 17.19 6.87 6.39
C GLY A 129 16.11 7.76 7.01
N LEU A 130 14.89 7.71 6.47
CA LEU A 130 13.80 8.54 6.96
C LEU A 130 13.04 7.82 8.09
N THR A 131 13.25 8.24 9.33
CA THR A 131 12.44 7.79 10.47
C THR A 131 11.71 8.97 11.10
N ASN A 132 10.39 8.96 10.98
CA ASN A 132 9.52 9.95 11.59
C ASN A 132 8.39 9.23 12.33
N LEU A 133 8.24 9.52 13.61
CA LEU A 133 7.15 9.01 14.43
C LEU A 133 6.58 10.17 15.24
N THR A 134 5.28 10.42 15.08
CA THR A 134 4.53 11.44 15.80
C THR A 134 3.37 10.78 16.50
N VAL A 135 3.15 11.15 17.76
CA VAL A 135 2.09 10.60 18.58
C VAL A 135 1.24 11.71 19.18
N PHE A 136 -0.05 11.43 19.35
CA PHE A 136 -0.94 12.18 20.22
C PHE A 136 -1.45 11.22 21.28
N LEU A 137 -1.23 11.59 22.53
CA LEU A 137 -1.42 10.74 23.69
C LEU A 137 -2.41 11.41 24.63
N GLY A 138 -3.36 10.62 25.11
CA GLY A 138 -4.36 11.04 26.07
C GLY A 138 -3.96 10.63 27.48
N ARG A 139 -4.22 11.51 28.44
CA ARG A 139 -4.25 11.17 29.86
C ARG A 139 -5.67 11.41 30.38
N GLY A 140 -6.02 10.78 31.52
CA GLY A 140 -7.28 11.09 32.21
C GLY A 140 -7.49 12.61 32.36
N HIS A 141 -8.75 13.05 32.37
CA HIS A 141 -9.20 14.46 32.41
C HIS A 141 -9.23 15.23 31.07
N GLY A 142 -9.35 14.55 29.94
CA GLY A 142 -9.59 15.22 28.64
C GLY A 142 -8.40 16.06 28.15
N ARG A 143 -7.21 15.83 28.69
CA ARG A 143 -5.96 16.47 28.24
C ARG A 143 -5.24 15.52 27.29
N MET A 144 -4.80 16.07 26.16
CA MET A 144 -3.92 15.37 25.23
C MET A 144 -2.59 16.12 25.08
N ILE A 145 -1.53 15.36 24.88
CA ILE A 145 -0.19 15.85 24.56
C ILE A 145 0.23 15.22 23.25
N GLY A 146 0.96 15.94 22.40
CA GLY A 146 1.40 15.40 21.11
C GLY A 146 2.76 15.94 20.71
N GLY A 147 3.41 15.27 19.76
CA GLY A 147 4.71 15.69 19.24
C GLY A 147 5.47 14.56 18.56
N LYS A 148 6.64 14.90 18.02
CA LYS A 148 7.57 13.92 17.44
C LYS A 148 8.23 13.14 18.57
N VAL A 149 8.24 11.82 18.48
CA VAL A 149 8.93 10.95 19.42
C VAL A 149 10.44 11.08 19.19
N VAL A 150 11.18 11.45 20.25
CA VAL A 150 12.65 11.60 20.21
C VAL A 150 13.38 10.73 21.24
N GLY A 151 12.65 9.88 21.95
CA GLY A 151 13.18 8.91 22.90
C GLY A 151 12.36 7.60 22.86
N PRO A 152 12.54 6.72 23.86
CA PRO A 152 11.83 5.45 23.92
C PRO A 152 10.31 5.63 23.92
N LEU A 153 9.62 4.74 23.20
CA LEU A 153 8.15 4.65 23.25
C LEU A 153 7.76 3.29 23.81
N VAL A 154 7.81 3.17 25.14
CA VAL A 154 7.66 1.90 25.84
C VAL A 154 6.19 1.57 26.07
N ALA A 155 5.78 0.35 25.71
CA ALA A 155 4.45 -0.18 25.95
C ALA A 155 4.21 -0.43 27.45
N SER A 156 3.23 0.25 28.05
CA SER A 156 2.80 -0.02 29.44
C SER A 156 1.80 -1.17 29.54
N ALA A 157 1.13 -1.47 28.43
CA ALA A 157 0.20 -2.58 28.24
C ALA A 157 0.38 -3.08 26.79
N PRO A 158 -0.19 -4.23 26.40
CA PRO A 158 -0.09 -4.70 25.02
C PRO A 158 -0.56 -3.62 24.02
N VAL A 159 0.30 -3.31 23.04
CA VAL A 159 0.02 -2.31 21.99
C VAL A 159 -0.13 -3.03 20.65
N MET A 160 -1.16 -2.67 19.89
CA MET A 160 -1.32 -3.11 18.50
C MET A 160 -1.07 -1.95 17.55
N VAL A 161 -0.26 -2.19 16.53
CA VAL A 161 0.02 -1.23 15.47
C VAL A 161 -0.35 -1.86 14.13
N MET A 162 -1.23 -1.21 13.38
CA MET A 162 -1.51 -1.56 11.99
C MET A 162 -0.63 -0.71 11.08
N ALA A 163 0.08 -1.35 10.17
CA ALA A 163 0.97 -0.66 9.26
C ALA A 163 0.95 -1.29 7.87
N ALA A 164 1.32 -0.50 6.87
CA ALA A 164 1.56 -0.94 5.51
C ALA A 164 3.07 -1.02 5.28
N THR A 165 3.56 -2.17 4.85
CA THR A 165 4.98 -2.37 4.49
C THR A 165 5.18 -2.29 2.99
N PHE A 166 6.31 -1.75 2.55
CA PHE A 166 6.66 -1.59 1.13
C PHE A 166 8.17 -1.83 0.93
N SER A 167 8.56 -2.25 -0.26
CA SER A 167 9.95 -2.66 -0.58
C SER A 167 10.72 -1.58 -1.33
N ASN A 168 10.06 -0.79 -2.19
CA ASN A 168 10.71 0.21 -3.03
C ASN A 168 10.27 1.63 -2.61
N ALA A 169 11.01 2.24 -1.69
CA ALA A 169 10.79 3.62 -1.29
C ALA A 169 11.36 4.54 -2.38
N ILE A 170 10.54 5.41 -2.97
CA ILE A 170 11.03 6.49 -3.84
C ILE A 170 10.93 7.78 -3.05
N TYR A 171 12.09 8.38 -2.75
CA TYR A 171 12.17 9.68 -2.11
C TYR A 171 12.32 10.76 -3.19
N VAL A 172 11.36 11.68 -3.23
CA VAL A 172 11.39 12.82 -4.16
C VAL A 172 11.54 14.08 -3.31
N THR A 173 12.67 14.76 -3.47
CA THR A 173 12.87 16.09 -2.90
C THR A 173 12.32 17.15 -3.84
N ASN A 174 11.78 18.21 -3.26
CA ASN A 174 11.47 19.41 -4.03
C ASN A 174 12.81 20.12 -4.36
N PRO A 175 13.09 20.50 -5.63
CA PRO A 175 14.33 21.18 -6.01
C PRO A 175 14.66 22.48 -5.25
N LEU A 176 13.70 23.05 -4.51
CA LEU A 176 13.88 24.26 -3.71
C LEU A 176 14.26 24.00 -2.25
N SER A 177 14.37 22.74 -1.81
CA SER A 177 14.85 22.41 -0.46
C SER A 177 16.36 22.52 -0.39
N ASN A 178 16.89 23.75 -0.45
CA ASN A 178 18.29 24.00 -0.11
C ASN A 178 18.44 24.00 1.42
N ASP A 179 19.21 23.02 1.91
CA ASP A 179 20.12 23.12 3.05
C ASP A 179 19.61 23.26 4.51
N GLU A 180 18.43 22.77 4.86
CA GLU A 180 18.00 22.68 6.29
C GLU A 180 17.98 21.23 6.85
N ASP A 181 18.22 20.21 6.01
CA ASP A 181 18.11 18.79 6.40
C ASP A 181 19.33 18.23 7.16
N ARG A 182 20.33 19.06 7.48
CA ARG A 182 21.46 18.67 8.36
C ARG A 182 21.05 18.44 9.82
N LEU A 183 19.80 18.68 10.18
CA LEU A 183 19.26 18.45 11.54
C LEU A 183 18.81 17.00 11.79
N PHE A 184 18.82 16.12 10.79
CA PHE A 184 18.47 14.71 10.93
C PHE A 184 19.65 13.80 10.56
N GLY A 185 20.63 13.70 11.47
CA GLY A 185 21.65 12.66 11.38
C GLY A 185 23.01 13.07 11.94
N SER A 186 23.17 13.00 13.26
CA SER A 186 24.48 12.69 13.85
C SER A 186 24.31 12.14 15.27
N PHE A 187 24.03 10.84 15.34
CA PHE A 187 24.43 10.01 16.48
C PHE A 187 25.26 8.88 15.90
N GLY A 188 26.57 9.10 15.86
CA GLY A 188 27.57 8.14 15.44
C GLY A 188 28.90 8.57 16.01
N GLY A 189 29.18 8.12 17.23
CA GLY A 189 30.50 8.21 17.83
C GLY A 189 31.47 7.26 17.13
N GLY A 190 32.73 7.68 17.09
CA GLY A 190 33.86 6.91 16.59
C GLY A 190 35.09 7.80 16.68
N GLY A 191 35.76 7.76 17.82
CA GLY A 191 37.12 8.28 17.93
C GLY A 191 38.08 7.33 17.23
N ASP A 192 39.19 7.88 16.76
CA ASP A 192 40.50 7.24 16.79
C ASP A 192 41.54 8.38 16.73
N ASP A 193 42.45 8.34 17.70
CA ASP A 193 43.62 9.18 17.85
C ASP A 193 44.59 8.99 16.67
N ASP A 194 45.29 10.05 16.24
CA ASP A 194 46.74 10.01 16.05
C ASP A 194 47.36 11.34 15.56
N ASN A 195 48.36 11.76 16.33
CA ASN A 195 49.65 12.32 15.89
C ASN A 195 49.83 13.83 15.62
N ALA A 196 50.39 14.47 16.66
CA ALA A 196 51.48 15.47 16.71
C ALA A 196 51.75 16.41 15.51
N SER A 197 51.88 17.72 15.81
CA SER A 197 53.19 18.41 15.85
C SER A 197 53.03 19.93 15.98
N PHE A 198 53.73 20.49 16.98
CA PHE A 198 54.35 21.83 17.07
C PHE A 198 53.90 22.97 16.13
N ARG A 199 53.53 24.13 16.70
CA ARG A 199 54.50 25.20 17.05
C ARG A 199 53.82 26.39 17.73
N SER A 200 54.48 26.84 18.79
CA SER A 200 54.38 28.15 19.42
C SER A 200 54.79 29.28 18.47
N GLU A 201 54.08 30.41 18.49
CA GLU A 201 54.72 31.72 18.42
C GLU A 201 53.82 32.77 19.09
N VAL A 202 54.33 33.33 20.19
CA VAL A 202 53.82 34.56 20.81
C VAL A 202 54.66 35.69 20.25
N LYS A 203 54.01 36.73 19.72
CA LYS A 203 54.56 38.07 19.74
C LYS A 203 53.45 39.10 19.89
#